data_AF-A0AAE9EXL0-F1
#
_entry.id   AF-A0AAE9EXL0-F1
#
_cell.length_a   1.000
_cell.length_b   1.000
_cell.length_c   1.000
_cell.angle_alpha   90.00
_cell.angle_beta   90.00
_cell.angle_gamma   90.00
#
_symmetry.space_group_name_H-M   'P 1'
#
loop_
_entity.id
_entity.type
_entity.pdbx_description
1 polymer ?
#
loop_
_entity_poly.entity_id
_entity_poly.type
_entity_poly.pdbx_seq_one_letter_code
_entity_poly.pdbx_strand_id
1 'polypeptide(L)'
;MRSFINNLGLLFLFFSFSHCADVSCPESITINTPTGSFPTDGPAFFPANYRCTIEFKIPTGKYVEIGTRNNLKYGGLTNDTLIIQDAASTQYRYYVLDKVFYAPADVAKLFITTYSITSNFYITWKYLDVTGFKKNQYPTGTILSMNLTANNYYQFTSPKSQVAFHTGSIGGDNDLSIYRIYVYDGDDLNAKFLGNLYQFTLTDMVSSGKSLTLVNYFNTTLHSYGIANDYSAISNYDGYGFVVLSSYIDYFMHGKSVAGKETVVTVFCTDCRFAYLNYISFLNSSVAGQEVRVRPMTPTDGYYANLLTYNVQRPTNTSLPQQIATNLFTLSLYQAEAYVGIITRSQGWSNGAPGRTGTIISPSLWSPKTVLTDSYFTNITTSSTSRFVFNIKSVVIGNIGPKLRVEVGSSGSTPMGVEFTNSAKNTGDKVAMGTYMSTSFTGSTSASSFIMDFSIEESIETSTKASASLITFSVVTLVLVNLL
;
A
#
# COMPACT_ATOMS: atom_id res chain seq x y z
N MET A 1 -94.85 8.18 14.72
CA MET A 1 -95.26 7.01 15.53
C MET A 1 -95.00 5.78 14.68
N ARG A 2 -94.01 4.95 15.07
CA ARG A 2 -94.19 3.55 15.54
C ARG A 2 -94.81 2.64 14.46
N SER A 3 -94.27 1.48 14.06
CA SER A 3 -93.28 0.59 14.66
C SER A 3 -93.02 -0.61 13.72
N PHE A 4 -91.76 -1.06 13.63
CA PHE A 4 -91.27 -2.47 13.76
C PHE A 4 -91.60 -3.53 12.68
N ILE A 5 -90.56 -4.07 11.98
CA ILE A 5 -89.91 -5.43 12.14
C ILE A 5 -90.23 -6.29 10.88
N ASN A 6 -89.39 -7.05 10.17
CA ASN A 6 -88.08 -7.68 10.40
C ASN A 6 -87.40 -8.15 9.07
N ASN A 7 -86.06 -8.08 9.04
CA ASN A 7 -85.04 -9.05 8.56
C ASN A 7 -85.05 -9.76 7.17
N LEU A 8 -84.04 -9.46 6.34
CA LEU A 8 -82.95 -10.36 5.83
C LEU A 8 -82.04 -9.48 4.94
N GLY A 9 -80.74 -9.27 5.13
CA GLY A 9 -79.69 -10.10 5.71
C GLY A 9 -78.75 -10.62 4.61
N LEU A 10 -77.96 -9.76 3.96
CA LEU A 10 -76.79 -10.20 3.18
C LEU A 10 -75.67 -9.15 3.26
N LEU A 11 -74.86 -9.27 4.32
CA LEU A 11 -73.61 -8.54 4.48
C LEU A 11 -72.52 -9.36 3.77
N PHE A 12 -72.11 -8.96 2.57
CA PHE A 12 -70.92 -9.49 1.93
C PHE A 12 -69.68 -8.99 2.70
N LEU A 13 -69.22 -9.80 3.64
CA LEU A 13 -67.85 -9.73 4.17
C LEU A 13 -66.90 -10.06 3.01
N PHE A 14 -66.36 -9.03 2.36
CA PHE A 14 -65.11 -9.16 1.62
C PHE A 14 -64.01 -9.43 2.65
N PHE A 15 -63.82 -10.70 3.00
CA PHE A 15 -62.52 -11.16 3.44
C PHE A 15 -61.59 -11.02 2.23
N SER A 16 -60.90 -9.88 2.15
CA SER A 16 -59.66 -9.80 1.41
C SER A 16 -58.74 -10.84 2.06
N PHE A 17 -58.67 -12.03 1.48
CA PHE A 17 -57.57 -12.95 1.72
C PHE A 17 -56.31 -12.18 1.34
N SER A 18 -55.67 -11.54 2.31
CA SER A 18 -54.26 -11.22 2.24
C SER A 18 -53.59 -12.53 1.89
N HIS A 19 -53.20 -12.71 0.62
CA HIS A 19 -52.34 -13.80 0.21
C HIS A 19 -51.13 -13.75 1.15
N CYS A 20 -51.09 -14.67 2.12
CA CYS A 20 -49.90 -14.90 2.90
C CYS A 20 -48.86 -15.33 1.86
N ALA A 21 -47.79 -14.54 1.71
CA ALA A 21 -46.73 -14.91 0.79
C ALA A 21 -46.20 -16.30 1.17
N ASP A 22 -45.99 -17.15 0.18
CA ASP A 22 -45.42 -18.47 0.43
C ASP A 22 -43.97 -18.33 0.93
N VAL A 23 -43.77 -18.64 2.21
CA VAL A 23 -42.46 -18.64 2.86
C VAL A 23 -41.90 -20.06 2.98
N SER A 24 -42.36 -21.01 2.16
CA SER A 24 -41.77 -22.35 2.09
C SER A 24 -40.32 -22.24 1.61
N CYS A 25 -39.39 -22.82 2.37
CA CYS A 25 -37.97 -22.71 2.09
C CYS A 25 -37.65 -23.29 0.70
N PRO A 26 -37.04 -22.52 -0.22
CA PRO A 26 -36.71 -23.01 -1.55
C PRO A 26 -35.76 -24.20 -1.53
N GLU A 27 -35.88 -25.07 -2.53
CA GLU A 27 -34.85 -26.05 -2.86
C GLU A 27 -33.55 -25.36 -3.32
N SER A 28 -32.49 -26.14 -3.56
CA SER A 28 -31.23 -25.62 -4.07
C SER A 28 -31.44 -24.83 -5.37
N ILE A 29 -30.99 -23.58 -5.38
CA ILE A 29 -30.97 -22.72 -6.56
C ILE A 29 -29.79 -23.11 -7.43
N THR A 30 -30.03 -23.30 -8.73
CA THR A 30 -29.01 -23.74 -9.69
C THR A 30 -29.04 -22.84 -10.94
N ILE A 31 -28.11 -23.07 -11.86
CA ILE A 31 -28.07 -22.36 -13.14
C ILE A 31 -29.35 -22.54 -14.00
N ASN A 32 -30.15 -23.58 -13.74
CA ASN A 32 -31.42 -23.80 -14.44
C ASN A 32 -32.53 -22.83 -13.99
N THR A 33 -32.34 -22.16 -12.85
CA THR A 33 -33.19 -21.07 -12.34
C THR A 33 -32.34 -19.79 -12.21
N PRO A 34 -31.84 -19.25 -13.33
CA PRO A 34 -30.77 -18.24 -13.34
C PRO A 34 -31.18 -16.90 -12.72
N THR A 35 -32.48 -16.63 -12.62
CA THR A 35 -33.04 -15.47 -11.94
C THR A 35 -34.25 -15.87 -11.12
N GLY A 36 -34.45 -15.23 -9.97
CA GLY A 36 -35.65 -15.44 -9.17
C GLY A 36 -35.68 -14.62 -7.89
N SER A 37 -36.71 -14.85 -7.09
CA SER A 37 -36.94 -14.19 -5.81
C SER A 37 -37.50 -15.14 -4.76
N PHE A 38 -37.28 -14.80 -3.49
CA PHE A 38 -37.86 -15.47 -2.34
C PHE A 38 -38.20 -14.45 -1.24
N PRO A 39 -39.47 -14.35 -0.81
CA PRO A 39 -40.65 -14.98 -1.40
C PRO A 39 -40.91 -14.53 -2.86
N THR A 40 -41.61 -15.35 -3.64
CA THR A 40 -41.89 -15.07 -5.06
C THR A 40 -42.66 -13.78 -5.26
N ASP A 41 -43.63 -13.50 -4.39
CA ASP A 41 -44.58 -12.37 -4.52
C ASP A 41 -44.03 -11.02 -3.99
N GLY A 42 -42.82 -11.01 -3.43
CA GLY A 42 -42.22 -9.80 -2.85
C GLY A 42 -41.84 -9.93 -1.38
N PRO A 43 -41.50 -8.81 -0.72
CA PRO A 43 -41.18 -8.80 0.69
C PRO A 43 -42.33 -9.29 1.56
N ALA A 44 -42.05 -10.22 2.46
CA ALA A 44 -43.04 -10.76 3.39
C ALA A 44 -42.51 -10.85 4.82
N PHE A 45 -43.43 -10.88 5.77
CA PHE A 45 -43.13 -11.20 7.17
C PHE A 45 -42.98 -12.71 7.33
N PHE A 46 -41.99 -13.12 8.10
CA PHE A 46 -41.72 -14.52 8.37
C PHE A 46 -42.30 -14.90 9.75
N PRO A 47 -42.84 -16.12 9.91
CA PRO A 47 -43.37 -16.58 11.19
C PRO A 47 -42.26 -16.72 12.23
N ALA A 48 -42.61 -16.71 13.51
CA ALA A 48 -41.64 -16.99 14.58
C ALA A 48 -41.18 -18.46 14.55
N ASN A 49 -39.96 -18.71 15.03
CA ASN A 49 -39.31 -20.03 15.03
C ASN A 49 -39.09 -20.61 13.63
N TYR A 50 -38.96 -19.75 12.61
CA TYR A 50 -38.67 -20.18 11.25
C TYR A 50 -37.17 -20.37 11.04
N ARG A 51 -36.81 -21.43 10.33
CA ARG A 51 -35.44 -21.73 9.91
C ARG A 51 -35.43 -22.19 8.47
N CYS A 52 -34.66 -21.50 7.63
CA CYS A 52 -34.49 -21.86 6.22
C CYS A 52 -33.06 -21.69 5.81
N THR A 53 -32.57 -22.64 5.02
CA THR A 53 -31.27 -22.60 4.37
C THR A 53 -31.48 -22.71 2.88
N ILE A 54 -31.18 -21.64 2.14
CA ILE A 54 -31.21 -21.62 0.69
C ILE A 54 -29.78 -21.88 0.20
N GLU A 55 -29.59 -22.95 -0.54
CA GLU A 55 -28.29 -23.30 -1.12
C GLU A 55 -28.23 -22.86 -2.58
N PHE A 56 -27.15 -22.17 -2.95
CA PHE A 56 -26.84 -21.80 -4.33
C PHE A 56 -25.70 -22.68 -4.84
N LYS A 57 -25.95 -23.45 -5.91
CA LYS A 57 -24.94 -24.27 -6.60
C LYS A 57 -24.45 -23.53 -7.83
N ILE A 58 -23.22 -23.02 -7.74
CA ILE A 58 -22.70 -22.03 -8.67
C ILE A 58 -21.57 -22.67 -9.49
N PRO A 59 -21.76 -22.89 -10.80
CA PRO A 59 -20.72 -23.52 -11.62
C PRO A 59 -19.50 -22.59 -11.77
N THR A 60 -18.33 -23.18 -11.99
CA THR A 60 -17.10 -22.46 -12.36
C THR A 60 -17.36 -21.55 -13.57
N GLY A 61 -16.78 -20.35 -13.57
CA GLY A 61 -17.01 -19.34 -14.61
C GLY A 61 -18.29 -18.52 -14.39
N LYS A 62 -19.00 -18.71 -13.27
CA LYS A 62 -20.17 -17.91 -12.88
C LYS A 62 -20.08 -17.41 -11.44
N TYR A 63 -20.88 -16.41 -11.14
CA TYR A 63 -21.14 -15.90 -9.80
C TYR A 63 -22.62 -15.50 -9.69
N VAL A 64 -23.14 -15.37 -8.47
CA VAL A 64 -24.55 -15.02 -8.24
C VAL A 64 -24.64 -13.68 -7.52
N GLU A 65 -25.31 -12.71 -8.12
CA GLU A 65 -25.74 -11.50 -7.43
C GLU A 65 -26.97 -11.84 -6.58
N ILE A 66 -26.83 -11.79 -5.26
CA ILE A 66 -27.91 -11.99 -4.29
C ILE A 66 -28.32 -10.62 -3.74
N GLY A 67 -29.50 -10.15 -4.14
CA GLY A 67 -30.11 -8.93 -3.62
C GLY A 67 -30.88 -9.22 -2.33
N THR A 68 -30.76 -8.34 -1.35
CA THR A 68 -31.39 -8.48 -0.03
C THR A 68 -32.18 -7.22 0.33
N ARG A 69 -33.42 -7.40 0.80
CA ARG A 69 -34.17 -6.38 1.54
C ARG A 69 -34.71 -7.00 2.81
N ASN A 70 -34.42 -6.36 3.94
CA ASN A 70 -34.84 -6.82 5.25
C ASN A 70 -34.98 -5.62 6.20
N ASN A 71 -35.55 -5.83 7.38
CA ASN A 71 -35.70 -4.82 8.43
C ASN A 71 -34.83 -5.09 9.67
N LEU A 72 -33.83 -5.97 9.58
CA LEU A 72 -32.92 -6.27 10.68
C LEU A 72 -32.00 -5.09 10.96
N LYS A 73 -31.96 -4.63 12.22
CA LYS A 73 -31.09 -3.54 12.65
C LYS A 73 -29.88 -4.10 13.40
N TYR A 74 -28.72 -3.51 13.17
CA TYR A 74 -27.54 -3.77 13.99
C TYR A 74 -27.83 -3.39 15.45
N GLY A 75 -27.57 -4.30 16.38
CA GLY A 75 -27.93 -4.13 17.79
C GLY A 75 -29.45 -4.10 18.07
N GLY A 76 -30.26 -4.61 17.14
CA GLY A 76 -31.70 -4.72 17.31
C GLY A 76 -32.10 -5.64 18.48
N LEU A 77 -33.34 -5.49 18.95
CA LEU A 77 -33.89 -6.23 20.09
C LEU A 77 -34.31 -7.67 19.75
N THR A 78 -34.34 -8.03 18.46
CA THR A 78 -34.70 -9.39 18.01
C THR A 78 -33.43 -10.21 17.76
N ASN A 79 -33.48 -11.50 18.09
CA ASN A 79 -32.41 -12.46 17.78
C ASN A 79 -32.51 -12.99 16.34
N ASP A 80 -33.29 -12.33 15.49
CA ASP A 80 -33.54 -12.75 14.11
C ASP A 80 -32.31 -12.47 13.25
N THR A 81 -32.03 -13.36 12.29
CA THR A 81 -30.76 -13.33 11.56
C THR A 81 -30.97 -13.63 10.08
N LEU A 82 -30.28 -12.86 9.25
CA LEU A 82 -29.99 -13.18 7.86
C LEU A 82 -28.47 -13.33 7.75
N ILE A 83 -28.00 -14.53 7.39
CA ILE A 83 -26.58 -14.83 7.26
C ILE A 83 -26.33 -15.41 5.88
N ILE A 84 -25.33 -14.92 5.17
CA ILE A 84 -24.86 -15.51 3.91
C ILE A 84 -23.48 -16.09 4.15
N GLN A 85 -23.28 -17.35 3.76
CA GLN A 85 -22.00 -18.05 3.78
C GLN A 85 -21.48 -18.18 2.35
N ASP A 86 -20.22 -17.81 2.14
CA ASP A 86 -19.54 -17.93 0.86
C ASP A 86 -18.89 -19.31 0.63
N ALA A 87 -18.31 -19.50 -0.55
CA ALA A 87 -17.60 -20.74 -0.91
C ALA A 87 -16.32 -20.98 -0.09
N ALA A 88 -15.77 -19.94 0.55
CA ALA A 88 -14.66 -20.07 1.51
C ALA A 88 -15.16 -20.34 2.95
N SER A 89 -16.46 -20.62 3.12
CA SER A 89 -17.14 -20.84 4.39
C SER A 89 -17.20 -19.64 5.34
N THR A 90 -16.87 -18.43 4.87
CA THR A 90 -16.99 -17.19 5.64
C THR A 90 -18.45 -16.79 5.76
N GLN A 91 -18.89 -16.42 6.97
CA GLN A 91 -20.26 -16.00 7.23
C GLN A 91 -20.38 -14.48 7.36
N TYR A 92 -21.33 -13.91 6.63
CA TYR A 92 -21.66 -12.50 6.60
C TYR A 92 -23.06 -12.29 7.14
N ARG A 93 -23.18 -11.51 8.21
CA ARG A 93 -24.48 -11.15 8.76
C ARG A 93 -25.00 -9.90 8.05
N TYR A 94 -26.22 -9.99 7.56
CA TYR A 94 -26.87 -8.95 6.78
C TYR A 94 -27.90 -8.19 7.61
N TYR A 95 -27.87 -6.88 7.47
CA TYR A 95 -28.79 -5.92 8.09
C TYR A 95 -29.50 -5.08 7.01
N VAL A 96 -30.36 -4.16 7.45
CA VAL A 96 -31.16 -3.29 6.56
C VAL A 96 -30.34 -2.45 5.58
N LEU A 97 -29.08 -2.14 5.91
CA LEU A 97 -28.18 -1.38 5.04
C LEU A 97 -27.50 -2.25 3.98
N ASP A 98 -27.46 -3.57 4.19
CA ASP A 98 -26.82 -4.51 3.28
C ASP A 98 -27.82 -4.95 2.21
N LYS A 99 -27.52 -4.55 0.97
CA LYS A 99 -28.45 -4.70 -0.16
C LYS A 99 -28.07 -5.77 -1.17
N VAL A 100 -26.79 -6.14 -1.23
CA VAL A 100 -26.28 -7.06 -2.24
C VAL A 100 -25.11 -7.88 -1.70
N PHE A 101 -25.04 -9.13 -2.13
CA PHE A 101 -23.90 -10.03 -1.99
C PHE A 101 -23.56 -10.60 -3.37
N TYR A 102 -22.30 -10.85 -3.65
CA TYR A 102 -21.91 -11.58 -4.85
C TYR A 102 -21.36 -12.92 -4.41
N ALA A 103 -22.04 -14.03 -4.70
CA ALA A 103 -21.57 -15.36 -4.34
C ALA A 103 -20.65 -15.93 -5.43
N PRO A 104 -19.37 -16.24 -5.14
CA PRO A 104 -18.47 -16.92 -6.08
C PRO A 104 -18.91 -18.33 -6.42
N ALA A 105 -18.25 -18.93 -7.40
CA ALA A 105 -18.44 -20.33 -7.77
C ALA A 105 -18.20 -21.32 -6.60
N ASP A 106 -18.72 -22.53 -6.79
CA ASP A 106 -18.93 -23.63 -5.83
C ASP A 106 -20.28 -23.54 -5.10
N VAL A 107 -20.29 -23.36 -3.78
CA VAL A 107 -21.52 -23.36 -2.98
C VAL A 107 -21.59 -22.13 -2.08
N ALA A 108 -22.72 -21.43 -2.12
CA ALA A 108 -23.07 -20.39 -1.15
C ALA A 108 -24.39 -20.74 -0.44
N LYS A 109 -24.52 -20.35 0.82
CA LYS A 109 -25.69 -20.68 1.65
C LYS A 109 -26.26 -19.43 2.30
N LEU A 110 -27.57 -19.24 2.21
CA LEU A 110 -28.29 -18.17 2.87
C LEU A 110 -29.15 -18.76 3.99
N PHE A 111 -28.92 -18.32 5.21
CA PHE A 111 -29.61 -18.75 6.42
C PHE A 111 -30.57 -17.65 6.88
N ILE A 112 -31.85 -17.98 6.97
CA ILE A 112 -32.88 -17.16 7.61
C ILE A 112 -33.27 -17.85 8.90
N THR A 113 -33.14 -17.16 10.01
CA THR A 113 -33.64 -17.61 11.32
C THR A 113 -34.46 -16.51 11.96
N THR A 114 -35.69 -16.81 12.34
CA THR A 114 -36.55 -15.89 13.10
C THR A 114 -36.97 -16.52 14.42
N TYR A 115 -37.03 -15.68 15.44
CA TYR A 115 -37.65 -15.92 16.74
C TYR A 115 -38.87 -15.02 16.92
N SER A 116 -38.94 -13.90 16.19
CA SER A 116 -40.06 -12.97 16.19
C SER A 116 -40.94 -13.12 14.94
N ILE A 117 -42.12 -12.47 14.96
CA ILE A 117 -43.02 -12.33 13.81
C ILE A 117 -42.83 -10.99 13.07
N THR A 118 -41.88 -10.16 13.49
CA THR A 118 -41.74 -8.78 13.01
C THR A 118 -40.69 -8.63 11.92
N SER A 119 -39.89 -9.67 11.67
CA SER A 119 -38.86 -9.64 10.62
C SER A 119 -39.47 -9.87 9.24
N ASN A 120 -39.04 -9.04 8.29
CA ASN A 120 -39.38 -9.20 6.88
C ASN A 120 -38.13 -9.47 6.05
N PHE A 121 -38.29 -10.29 5.01
CA PHE A 121 -37.20 -10.61 4.09
C PHE A 121 -37.72 -10.62 2.65
N TYR A 122 -36.84 -10.19 1.75
CA TYR A 122 -36.98 -10.36 0.31
C TYR A 122 -35.59 -10.57 -0.28
N ILE A 123 -35.41 -11.72 -0.91
CA ILE A 123 -34.17 -12.16 -1.52
C ILE A 123 -34.39 -12.24 -3.02
N THR A 124 -33.47 -11.73 -3.81
CA THR A 124 -33.44 -11.93 -5.27
C THR A 124 -32.12 -12.53 -5.67
N TRP A 125 -32.07 -13.30 -6.74
CA TRP A 125 -30.80 -13.79 -7.28
C TRP A 125 -30.71 -13.63 -8.78
N LYS A 126 -29.48 -13.49 -9.28
CA LYS A 126 -29.15 -13.49 -10.70
C LYS A 126 -27.78 -14.14 -10.93
N TYR A 127 -27.75 -15.19 -11.73
CA TYR A 127 -26.52 -15.81 -12.20
C TYR A 127 -25.89 -14.94 -13.29
N LEU A 128 -24.60 -14.65 -13.11
CA LEU A 128 -23.79 -13.81 -13.98
C LEU A 128 -22.54 -14.57 -14.40
N ASP A 129 -21.96 -14.17 -15.53
CA ASP A 129 -20.86 -14.87 -16.17
C ASP A 129 -19.58 -14.04 -16.12
N VAL A 130 -18.44 -14.68 -15.82
CA VAL A 130 -17.13 -14.01 -15.77
C VAL A 130 -16.30 -14.19 -17.04
N THR A 131 -16.73 -15.03 -18.00
CA THR A 131 -15.95 -15.33 -19.22
C THR A 131 -15.67 -14.09 -20.08
N GLY A 132 -16.52 -13.08 -20.02
CA GLY A 132 -16.32 -11.80 -20.70
C GLY A 132 -15.42 -10.81 -19.97
N PHE A 133 -14.90 -11.15 -18.79
CA PHE A 133 -14.10 -10.21 -18.00
C PHE A 133 -12.71 -10.03 -18.61
N LYS A 134 -12.26 -8.78 -18.64
CA LYS A 134 -10.92 -8.46 -19.17
C LYS A 134 -9.85 -8.76 -18.13
N LYS A 135 -8.81 -9.48 -18.56
CA LYS A 135 -7.63 -9.78 -17.76
C LYS A 135 -6.65 -8.61 -17.76
N ASN A 136 -6.19 -8.20 -16.58
CA ASN A 136 -5.04 -7.31 -16.38
C ASN A 136 -3.96 -8.10 -15.64
N GLN A 137 -2.74 -8.16 -16.19
CA GLN A 137 -1.64 -8.96 -15.65
C GLN A 137 -0.55 -8.07 -15.10
N TYR A 138 -0.07 -8.41 -13.90
CA TYR A 138 1.01 -7.72 -13.22
C TYR A 138 2.00 -8.72 -12.63
N PRO A 139 3.31 -8.45 -12.68
CA PRO A 139 4.27 -9.21 -11.89
C PRO A 139 4.15 -8.84 -10.41
N THR A 140 4.61 -9.72 -9.53
CA THR A 140 4.91 -9.38 -8.13
C THR A 140 5.92 -8.22 -8.05
N GLY A 141 5.86 -7.43 -6.98
CA GLY A 141 6.56 -6.14 -6.82
C GLY A 141 5.77 -4.94 -7.37
N THR A 142 4.70 -5.17 -8.13
CA THR A 142 3.83 -4.09 -8.64
C THR A 142 2.91 -3.57 -7.53
N ILE A 143 2.92 -2.25 -7.34
CA ILE A 143 1.93 -1.56 -6.51
C ILE A 143 0.75 -1.15 -7.39
N LEU A 144 -0.46 -1.46 -6.94
CA LEU A 144 -1.69 -1.20 -7.68
C LEU A 144 -2.70 -0.47 -6.80
N SER A 145 -3.43 0.48 -7.38
CA SER A 145 -4.63 1.03 -6.75
C SER A 145 -5.72 -0.05 -6.67
N MET A 146 -6.34 -0.20 -5.50
CA MET A 146 -7.46 -1.12 -5.29
C MET A 146 -8.78 -0.60 -5.87
N ASN A 147 -8.76 0.56 -6.53
CA ASN A 147 -9.84 1.03 -7.38
C ASN A 147 -9.90 0.22 -8.69
N LEU A 148 -10.32 -1.04 -8.57
CA LEU A 148 -10.36 -2.00 -9.68
C LEU A 148 -11.50 -1.68 -10.64
N THR A 149 -11.23 -1.80 -11.95
CA THR A 149 -12.21 -1.53 -13.00
C THR A 149 -13.28 -2.62 -13.03
N ALA A 150 -14.55 -2.25 -13.21
CA ALA A 150 -15.64 -3.20 -13.37
C ALA A 150 -15.42 -4.16 -14.57
N ASN A 151 -15.91 -5.40 -14.46
CA ASN A 151 -15.76 -6.45 -15.49
C ASN A 151 -14.30 -6.74 -15.86
N ASN A 152 -13.37 -6.47 -14.95
CA ASN A 152 -11.96 -6.79 -15.09
C ASN A 152 -11.52 -7.65 -13.91
N TYR A 153 -10.51 -8.49 -14.13
CA TYR A 153 -9.78 -9.15 -13.06
C TYR A 153 -8.28 -8.88 -13.19
N TYR A 154 -7.60 -8.96 -12.06
CA TYR A 154 -6.23 -8.52 -11.86
C TYR A 154 -5.41 -9.72 -11.39
N GLN A 155 -4.61 -10.28 -12.29
CA GLN A 155 -3.74 -11.41 -12.01
C GLN A 155 -2.35 -10.91 -11.61
N PHE A 156 -1.85 -11.41 -10.49
CA PHE A 156 -0.48 -11.21 -10.02
C PHE A 156 0.30 -12.49 -10.16
N THR A 157 1.42 -12.47 -10.89
CA THR A 157 2.25 -13.65 -11.14
C THR A 157 3.64 -13.49 -10.55
N SER A 158 4.06 -14.47 -9.75
CA SER A 158 5.42 -14.60 -9.25
C SER A 158 6.27 -15.44 -10.21
N PRO A 159 7.51 -15.02 -10.55
CA PRO A 159 8.42 -15.88 -11.28
C PRO A 159 8.94 -17.06 -10.41
N LYS A 160 8.98 -16.90 -9.09
CA LYS A 160 9.79 -17.74 -8.19
C LYS A 160 8.96 -18.58 -7.21
N SER A 161 7.93 -18.02 -6.60
CA SER A 161 7.27 -18.62 -5.43
C SER A 161 5.77 -18.41 -5.41
N GLN A 162 5.13 -18.75 -4.29
CA GLN A 162 3.77 -18.32 -3.98
C GLN A 162 3.68 -16.78 -3.95
N VAL A 163 2.47 -16.26 -4.12
CA VAL A 163 2.13 -14.84 -4.08
C VAL A 163 1.48 -14.54 -2.74
N ALA A 164 2.07 -13.58 -2.03
CA ALA A 164 1.47 -12.97 -0.84
C ALA A 164 0.96 -11.57 -1.21
N PHE A 165 -0.14 -11.12 -0.62
CA PHE A 165 -0.72 -9.81 -0.93
C PHE A 165 -0.88 -8.98 0.32
N HIS A 166 -0.49 -7.71 0.27
CA HIS A 166 -0.61 -6.78 1.38
C HIS A 166 -1.29 -5.50 0.91
N THR A 167 -2.08 -4.90 1.78
CA THR A 167 -2.82 -3.66 1.50
C THR A 167 -2.39 -2.55 2.44
N GLY A 168 -2.50 -1.31 1.96
CA GLY A 168 -2.34 -0.12 2.77
C GLY A 168 -3.23 1.00 2.25
N SER A 169 -3.67 1.88 3.14
CA SER A 169 -4.50 3.03 2.81
C SER A 169 -3.78 4.33 3.09
N ILE A 170 -4.12 5.36 2.33
CA ILE A 170 -3.62 6.71 2.57
C ILE A 170 -4.04 7.14 3.99
N GLY A 171 -3.05 7.44 4.83
CA GLY A 171 -3.28 7.88 6.22
C GLY A 171 -3.20 6.79 7.28
N GLY A 172 -2.94 5.53 6.89
CA GLY A 172 -2.68 4.44 7.83
C GLY A 172 -3.93 3.77 8.42
N ASP A 173 -5.13 4.29 8.14
CA ASP A 173 -6.38 3.62 8.53
C ASP A 173 -6.61 2.37 7.69
N ASN A 174 -7.12 1.30 8.32
CA ASN A 174 -7.55 0.11 7.59
C ASN A 174 -8.81 0.43 6.78
N ASP A 175 -8.70 0.50 5.46
CA ASP A 175 -9.84 0.63 4.57
C ASP A 175 -10.62 -0.69 4.58
N LEU A 176 -11.64 -0.73 5.43
CA LEU A 176 -12.47 -1.92 5.56
C LEU A 176 -13.18 -2.26 4.24
N SER A 177 -13.33 -1.32 3.29
CA SER A 177 -14.03 -1.59 2.03
C SER A 177 -13.32 -2.61 1.13
N ILE A 178 -12.07 -3.00 1.42
CA ILE A 178 -11.37 -4.09 0.72
C ILE A 178 -12.07 -5.45 0.85
N TYR A 179 -13.03 -5.63 1.78
CA TYR A 179 -13.89 -6.83 1.78
C TYR A 179 -14.69 -7.01 0.48
N ARG A 180 -14.82 -5.95 -0.33
CA ARG A 180 -15.49 -5.97 -1.64
C ARG A 180 -14.62 -6.56 -2.76
N ILE A 181 -13.33 -6.76 -2.52
CA ILE A 181 -12.41 -7.38 -3.46
C ILE A 181 -12.31 -8.86 -3.14
N TYR A 182 -12.49 -9.70 -4.15
CA TYR A 182 -12.47 -11.15 -4.01
C TYR A 182 -11.16 -11.72 -4.50
N VAL A 183 -10.68 -12.76 -3.80
CA VAL A 183 -9.37 -13.36 -4.01
C VAL A 183 -9.54 -14.78 -4.53
N TYR A 184 -8.83 -15.11 -5.61
CA TYR A 184 -8.83 -16.41 -6.26
C TYR A 184 -7.39 -16.96 -6.36
N ASP A 185 -7.23 -18.24 -6.03
CA ASP A 185 -5.96 -18.95 -6.00
C ASP A 185 -5.60 -19.53 -7.37
N GLY A 186 -5.14 -18.68 -8.29
CA GLY A 186 -4.77 -19.11 -9.64
C GLY A 186 -4.75 -17.98 -10.66
N ASP A 187 -4.83 -18.36 -11.93
CA ASP A 187 -4.57 -17.46 -13.07
C ASP A 187 -5.76 -16.61 -13.50
N ASP A 188 -6.96 -17.00 -13.07
CA ASP A 188 -8.22 -16.40 -13.48
C ASP A 188 -9.34 -16.65 -12.44
N LEU A 189 -10.58 -16.30 -12.81
CA LEU A 189 -11.78 -16.43 -11.99
C LEU A 189 -12.41 -17.84 -12.04
N ASN A 190 -11.82 -18.79 -12.76
CA ASN A 190 -12.17 -20.21 -12.68
C ASN A 190 -11.43 -20.93 -11.55
N ALA A 191 -10.40 -20.28 -11.00
CA ALA A 191 -9.63 -20.80 -9.89
C ALA A 191 -10.43 -20.86 -8.58
N LYS A 192 -9.84 -21.46 -7.54
CA LYS A 192 -10.49 -21.59 -6.23
C LYS A 192 -10.63 -20.22 -5.56
N PHE A 193 -11.84 -19.85 -5.17
CA PHE A 193 -12.08 -18.68 -4.33
C PHE A 193 -11.51 -18.90 -2.92
N LEU A 194 -10.75 -17.93 -2.41
CA LEU A 194 -10.11 -17.98 -1.09
C LEU A 194 -10.82 -17.15 -0.02
N GLY A 195 -11.73 -16.27 -0.43
CA GLY A 195 -12.33 -15.27 0.44
C GLY A 195 -12.19 -13.86 -0.13
N ASN A 196 -12.64 -12.88 0.64
CA ASN A 196 -12.38 -11.48 0.31
C ASN A 196 -11.00 -11.02 0.75
N LEU A 197 -10.54 -9.89 0.20
CA LEU A 197 -9.20 -9.38 0.40
C LEU A 197 -8.95 -8.97 1.86
N TYR A 198 -9.96 -8.47 2.56
CA TYR A 198 -9.85 -8.15 3.99
C TYR A 198 -9.49 -9.40 4.81
N GLN A 199 -10.20 -10.50 4.60
CA GLN A 199 -9.94 -11.76 5.30
C GLN A 199 -8.58 -12.34 4.89
N PHE A 200 -8.26 -12.30 3.60
CA PHE A 200 -7.02 -12.80 3.05
C PHE A 200 -5.79 -12.10 3.66
N THR A 201 -5.81 -10.77 3.77
CA THR A 201 -4.71 -10.01 4.38
C THR A 201 -4.71 -10.11 5.91
N LEU A 202 -5.88 -10.16 6.57
CA LEU A 202 -5.96 -10.29 8.03
C LEU A 202 -5.40 -11.62 8.56
N THR A 203 -5.44 -12.67 7.74
CA THR A 203 -4.95 -14.02 8.11
C THR A 203 -3.63 -14.40 7.45
N ASP A 204 -2.93 -13.44 6.86
CA ASP A 204 -1.65 -13.63 6.17
C ASP A 204 -1.68 -14.80 5.19
N MET A 205 -2.81 -14.97 4.48
CA MET A 205 -2.95 -16.04 3.50
C MET A 205 -2.02 -15.82 2.31
N VAL A 206 -1.62 -16.93 1.70
CA VAL A 206 -0.77 -16.96 0.50
C VAL A 206 -1.41 -17.87 -0.54
N SER A 207 -1.17 -17.60 -1.83
CA SER A 207 -1.61 -18.51 -2.89
C SER A 207 -0.95 -19.89 -2.74
N SER A 208 -1.56 -20.94 -3.28
CA SER A 208 -0.93 -22.27 -3.34
C SER A 208 0.13 -22.37 -4.44
N GLY A 209 -0.06 -21.59 -5.52
CA GLY A 209 0.82 -21.56 -6.68
C GLY A 209 1.42 -20.18 -6.94
N LYS A 210 1.95 -19.98 -8.14
CA LYS A 210 2.64 -18.75 -8.54
C LYS A 210 1.72 -17.61 -8.98
N SER A 211 0.40 -17.76 -8.84
CA SER A 211 -0.57 -16.77 -9.28
C SER A 211 -1.64 -16.53 -8.23
N LEU A 212 -2.07 -15.27 -8.14
CA LEU A 212 -3.19 -14.82 -7.33
C LEU A 212 -4.04 -13.86 -8.18
N THR A 213 -5.36 -14.00 -8.14
CA THR A 213 -6.27 -13.18 -8.94
C THR A 213 -7.24 -12.40 -8.06
N LEU A 214 -7.41 -11.11 -8.34
CA LEU A 214 -8.33 -10.21 -7.66
C LEU A 214 -9.45 -9.72 -8.59
N VAL A 215 -10.65 -9.52 -8.05
CA VAL A 215 -11.79 -8.92 -8.77
C VAL A 215 -12.70 -8.13 -7.83
N ASN A 216 -13.31 -7.05 -8.32
CA ASN A 216 -14.33 -6.29 -7.60
C ASN A 216 -15.66 -6.35 -8.36
N TYR A 217 -16.63 -7.08 -7.84
CA TYR A 217 -17.98 -7.16 -8.42
C TYR A 217 -18.87 -5.98 -8.03
N PHE A 218 -18.52 -5.23 -6.99
CA PHE A 218 -19.38 -4.19 -6.41
C PHE A 218 -19.34 -2.87 -7.18
N ASN A 219 -18.44 -2.70 -8.16
CA ASN A 219 -18.26 -1.45 -8.92
C ASN A 219 -18.19 -0.21 -8.00
N THR A 220 -17.41 -0.32 -6.94
CA THR A 220 -17.21 0.73 -5.93
C THR A 220 -15.78 1.23 -6.02
N THR A 221 -15.61 2.53 -5.82
CA THR A 221 -14.29 3.16 -5.72
C THR A 221 -13.68 2.84 -4.36
N LEU A 222 -12.45 2.35 -4.34
CA LEU A 222 -11.65 2.16 -3.12
C LEU A 222 -10.47 3.13 -3.11
N HIS A 223 -10.07 3.58 -1.92
CA HIS A 223 -8.95 4.52 -1.73
C HIS A 223 -7.68 3.83 -1.21
N SER A 224 -7.65 2.51 -1.30
CA SER A 224 -6.51 1.66 -0.92
C SER A 224 -5.57 1.37 -2.06
N TYR A 225 -4.36 0.93 -1.70
CA TYR A 225 -3.40 0.33 -2.60
C TYR A 225 -3.02 -1.05 -2.09
N GLY A 226 -2.51 -1.88 -2.99
CA GLY A 226 -2.03 -3.21 -2.68
C GLY A 226 -0.72 -3.51 -3.39
N ILE A 227 0.05 -4.41 -2.80
CA ILE A 227 1.28 -4.94 -3.36
C ILE A 227 1.24 -6.47 -3.28
N ALA A 228 1.47 -7.11 -4.42
CA ALA A 228 1.73 -8.54 -4.50
C ALA A 228 3.23 -8.79 -4.36
N ASN A 229 3.64 -9.68 -3.47
CA ASN A 229 5.02 -10.05 -3.24
C ASN A 229 5.28 -11.51 -3.57
N ASP A 230 6.52 -11.80 -3.98
CA ASP A 230 7.04 -13.16 -3.91
C ASP A 230 7.08 -13.55 -2.43
N TYR A 231 6.30 -14.55 -2.03
CA TYR A 231 6.27 -15.00 -0.64
C TYR A 231 7.67 -15.35 -0.12
N SER A 232 8.51 -15.99 -0.94
CA SER A 232 9.89 -16.32 -0.58
C SER A 232 10.78 -15.10 -0.29
N ALA A 233 10.41 -13.91 -0.80
CA ALA A 233 11.17 -12.68 -0.56
C ALA A 233 10.84 -12.04 0.80
N ILE A 234 9.69 -12.39 1.40
CA ILE A 234 9.22 -11.78 2.64
C ILE A 234 9.07 -12.77 3.81
N SER A 235 8.98 -14.07 3.54
CA SER A 235 8.67 -15.12 4.53
C SER A 235 9.72 -15.29 5.64
N ASN A 236 10.93 -14.76 5.45
CA ASN A 236 12.03 -14.88 6.42
C ASN A 236 12.06 -13.74 7.45
N TYR A 237 11.31 -12.66 7.22
CA TYR A 237 11.17 -11.54 8.13
C TYR A 237 10.31 -11.90 9.33
N ASP A 238 10.51 -11.19 10.45
CA ASP A 238 9.69 -11.32 11.66
C ASP A 238 8.27 -10.77 11.43
N GLY A 239 8.17 -9.77 10.56
CA GLY A 239 6.92 -9.26 10.04
C GLY A 239 7.16 -8.45 8.76
N TYR A 240 6.15 -8.40 7.89
CA TYR A 240 6.16 -7.57 6.69
C TYR A 240 4.91 -6.68 6.67
N GLY A 241 5.08 -5.40 6.36
CA GLY A 241 4.01 -4.44 6.21
C GLY A 241 4.08 -3.67 4.90
N PHE A 242 2.94 -3.11 4.49
CA PHE A 242 2.85 -2.18 3.36
C PHE A 242 2.19 -0.89 3.82
N VAL A 243 2.88 0.24 3.59
CA VAL A 243 2.45 1.57 4.03
C VAL A 243 2.28 2.48 2.83
N VAL A 244 1.17 3.20 2.81
CA VAL A 244 0.82 4.14 1.75
C VAL A 244 0.73 5.54 2.33
N LEU A 245 1.52 6.45 1.76
CA LEU A 245 1.64 7.85 2.14
C LEU A 245 1.06 8.76 1.07
N SER A 246 0.77 10.00 1.47
CA SER A 246 0.53 11.11 0.55
C SER A 246 1.30 12.36 0.99
N SER A 247 1.36 13.37 0.13
CA SER A 247 2.01 14.66 0.42
C SER A 247 1.39 15.43 1.62
N TYR A 248 0.22 14.99 2.10
CA TYR A 248 -0.54 15.65 3.16
C TYR A 248 -0.49 14.95 4.52
N ILE A 249 -0.06 13.69 4.56
CA ILE A 249 -0.11 12.87 5.76
C ILE A 249 1.29 12.39 6.12
N ASP A 250 1.72 12.78 7.32
CA ASP A 250 2.93 12.28 7.94
C ASP A 250 2.65 10.89 8.53
N TYR A 251 3.66 10.01 8.51
CA TYR A 251 3.54 8.65 9.01
C TYR A 251 4.48 8.40 10.15
N PHE A 252 3.97 7.71 11.16
CA PHE A 252 4.70 7.32 12.34
C PHE A 252 4.46 5.84 12.58
N MET A 253 5.54 5.08 12.69
CA MET A 253 5.46 3.66 13.01
C MET A 253 6.18 3.35 14.31
N HIS A 254 5.62 2.39 15.03
CA HIS A 254 6.31 1.61 16.05
C HIS A 254 6.59 0.24 15.44
N GLY A 255 7.86 -0.07 15.23
CA GLY A 255 8.28 -1.38 14.76
C GLY A 255 9.00 -2.15 15.86
N LYS A 256 8.86 -3.47 15.82
CA LYS A 256 9.62 -4.38 16.68
C LYS A 256 10.08 -5.58 15.86
N SER A 257 11.31 -6.02 16.07
CA SER A 257 11.82 -7.29 15.59
C SER A 257 12.59 -8.03 16.68
N VAL A 258 12.50 -9.36 16.67
CA VAL A 258 13.28 -10.21 17.57
C VAL A 258 14.78 -10.22 17.21
N ALA A 259 15.62 -10.66 18.15
CA ALA A 259 17.07 -10.72 17.97
C ALA A 259 17.46 -11.52 16.71
N GLY A 260 18.40 -10.99 15.92
CA GLY A 260 18.85 -11.59 14.66
C GLY A 260 17.85 -11.55 13.49
N LYS A 261 16.67 -10.95 13.65
CA LYS A 261 15.63 -10.84 12.60
C LYS A 261 15.36 -9.40 12.18
N GLU A 262 14.68 -9.24 11.06
CA GLU A 262 14.21 -7.95 10.56
C GLU A 262 12.68 -7.94 10.49
N THR A 263 12.06 -6.84 10.94
CA THR A 263 10.69 -6.48 10.55
C THR A 263 10.79 -5.45 9.45
N VAL A 264 10.04 -5.64 8.38
CA VAL A 264 10.21 -4.91 7.13
C VAL A 264 8.92 -4.23 6.73
N VAL A 265 9.03 -3.00 6.24
CA VAL A 265 7.90 -2.23 5.72
C VAL A 265 8.28 -1.66 4.37
N THR A 266 7.50 -1.97 3.34
CA THR A 266 7.58 -1.24 2.07
C THR A 266 6.72 0.00 2.18
N VAL A 267 7.32 1.15 1.89
CA VAL A 267 6.71 2.46 1.94
C VAL A 267 6.52 2.97 0.52
N PHE A 268 5.29 3.40 0.22
CA PHE A 268 4.93 3.98 -1.07
C PHE A 268 4.22 5.32 -0.87
N CYS A 269 4.69 6.37 -1.53
CA CYS A 269 3.92 7.61 -1.64
C CYS A 269 3.24 7.74 -3.00
N THR A 270 1.94 8.05 -2.99
CA THR A 270 1.10 8.13 -4.18
C THR A 270 1.35 9.37 -5.04
N ASP A 271 1.75 10.48 -4.41
CA ASP A 271 1.85 11.82 -5.03
C ASP A 271 3.14 12.57 -4.65
N CYS A 272 4.11 11.88 -4.04
CA CYS A 272 5.41 12.45 -3.68
C CYS A 272 6.50 11.98 -4.63
N ARG A 273 7.56 12.78 -4.76
CA ARG A 273 8.83 12.37 -5.39
C ARG A 273 9.93 12.07 -4.37
N PHE A 274 9.76 12.58 -3.16
CA PHE A 274 10.70 12.49 -2.06
C PHE A 274 9.93 12.11 -0.80
N ALA A 275 10.58 11.35 0.06
CA ALA A 275 10.21 11.19 1.46
C ALA A 275 11.39 11.61 2.34
N TYR A 276 11.13 11.85 3.61
CA TYR A 276 12.15 12.24 4.57
C TYR A 276 11.97 11.44 5.84
N LEU A 277 13.04 10.77 6.28
CA LEU A 277 13.11 10.32 7.66
C LEU A 277 13.29 11.56 8.52
N ASN A 278 12.37 11.83 9.44
CA ASN A 278 12.46 12.98 10.34
C ASN A 278 12.71 12.59 11.79
N TYR A 279 12.46 11.32 12.14
CA TYR A 279 12.56 10.85 13.51
C TYR A 279 12.93 9.37 13.56
N ILE A 280 13.89 9.02 14.42
CA ILE A 280 14.20 7.64 14.78
C ILE A 280 14.52 7.62 16.28
N SER A 281 13.81 6.79 17.04
CA SER A 281 14.04 6.60 18.47
C SER A 281 13.99 5.12 18.83
N PHE A 282 15.13 4.58 19.25
CA PHE A 282 15.24 3.21 19.73
C PHE A 282 14.75 3.13 21.18
N LEU A 283 13.83 2.22 21.47
CA LEU A 283 13.23 2.10 22.81
C LEU A 283 14.22 1.48 23.81
N ASN A 284 15.15 0.64 23.35
CA ASN A 284 16.13 0.00 24.21
C ASN A 284 17.56 0.32 23.77
N SER A 285 18.06 1.48 24.20
CA SER A 285 19.39 1.97 23.83
C SER A 285 20.55 1.17 24.41
N SER A 286 20.29 0.30 25.40
CA SER A 286 21.32 -0.52 26.05
C SER A 286 21.70 -1.77 25.27
N VAL A 287 20.89 -2.18 24.28
CA VAL A 287 21.14 -3.38 23.49
C VAL A 287 21.97 -3.03 22.25
N ALA A 288 23.09 -3.73 22.09
CA ALA A 288 24.01 -3.50 20.99
C ALA A 288 23.47 -3.98 19.63
N GLY A 289 23.85 -3.29 18.55
CA GLY A 289 23.61 -3.76 17.18
C GLY A 289 22.19 -3.57 16.65
N GLN A 290 21.33 -2.82 17.34
CA GLN A 290 20.02 -2.44 16.80
C GLN A 290 20.19 -1.46 15.65
N GLU A 291 19.45 -1.68 14.57
CA GLU A 291 19.55 -0.85 13.38
C GLU A 291 18.20 -0.56 12.72
N VAL A 292 18.06 0.67 12.20
CA VAL A 292 17.07 1.02 11.20
C VAL A 292 17.79 1.15 9.87
N ARG A 293 17.40 0.34 8.88
CA ARG A 293 18.03 0.26 7.56
C ARG A 293 17.02 0.67 6.49
N VAL A 294 17.48 1.42 5.50
CA VAL A 294 16.67 1.83 4.34
C VAL A 294 17.29 1.30 3.06
N ARG A 295 16.47 0.63 2.26
CA ARG A 295 16.83 0.00 0.99
C ARG A 295 15.93 0.54 -0.12
N PRO A 296 16.41 0.61 -1.37
CA PRO A 296 15.56 0.94 -2.50
C PRO A 296 14.56 -0.20 -2.79
N MET A 297 13.48 0.13 -3.50
CA MET A 297 12.51 -0.84 -4.04
C MET A 297 11.86 -1.74 -2.96
N THR A 298 11.18 -2.81 -3.40
CA THR A 298 10.51 -3.80 -2.55
C THR A 298 11.40 -5.05 -2.36
N PRO A 299 11.19 -5.89 -1.32
CA PRO A 299 11.96 -7.13 -1.17
C PRO A 299 11.85 -8.08 -2.37
N THR A 300 10.70 -8.08 -3.06
CA THR A 300 10.45 -8.89 -4.26
C THR A 300 11.35 -8.48 -5.43
N ASP A 301 11.76 -7.22 -5.49
CA ASP A 301 12.59 -6.71 -6.59
C ASP A 301 14.01 -7.28 -6.61
N GLY A 302 14.43 -7.94 -5.54
CA GLY A 302 15.74 -8.55 -5.35
C GLY A 302 16.51 -7.96 -4.19
N TYR A 303 17.72 -8.45 -3.97
CA TYR A 303 18.59 -7.93 -2.93
C TYR A 303 19.23 -6.61 -3.37
N TYR A 304 18.90 -5.54 -2.66
CA TYR A 304 19.58 -4.26 -2.75
C TYR A 304 20.32 -3.95 -1.45
N ALA A 305 21.51 -3.36 -1.57
CA ALA A 305 22.27 -2.91 -0.42
C ALA A 305 21.51 -1.82 0.36
N ASN A 306 21.77 -1.74 1.67
CA ASN A 306 21.30 -0.63 2.48
C ASN A 306 21.94 0.67 1.96
N LEU A 307 21.12 1.66 1.66
CA LEU A 307 21.58 2.99 1.29
C LEU A 307 21.73 3.89 2.52
N LEU A 308 20.94 3.64 3.56
CA LEU A 308 21.03 4.30 4.86
C LEU A 308 20.99 3.25 5.97
N THR A 309 21.77 3.47 7.04
CA THR A 309 21.75 2.62 8.24
C THR A 309 21.98 3.50 9.46
N TYR A 310 21.01 3.48 10.37
CA TYR A 310 21.07 4.16 11.66
C TYR A 310 21.22 3.11 12.74
N ASN A 311 22.18 3.31 13.63
CA ASN A 311 22.53 2.35 14.66
C ASN A 311 22.33 3.00 16.03
N VAL A 312 21.81 2.24 16.99
CA VAL A 312 21.44 2.75 18.32
C VAL A 312 22.62 3.34 19.13
N GLN A 313 23.86 2.94 18.83
CA GLN A 313 25.07 3.50 19.44
C GLN A 313 25.44 4.89 18.88
N ARG A 314 24.79 5.37 17.81
CA ARG A 314 25.10 6.65 17.17
C ARG A 314 23.93 7.63 17.28
N PRO A 315 24.16 8.90 17.68
CA PRO A 315 23.12 9.92 17.68
C PRO A 315 22.52 10.11 16.28
N THR A 316 21.20 10.08 16.16
CA THR A 316 20.47 10.30 14.90
C THR A 316 20.10 11.78 14.69
N ASN A 317 20.07 12.57 15.77
CA ASN A 317 19.65 13.97 15.80
C ASN A 317 20.47 14.90 14.88
N THR A 318 21.74 14.59 14.63
CA THR A 318 22.60 15.36 13.72
C THR A 318 22.41 14.97 12.25
N SER A 319 21.89 13.77 11.98
CA SER A 319 21.73 13.19 10.63
C SER A 319 20.31 13.30 10.07
N LEU A 320 19.34 13.70 10.90
CA LEU A 320 17.94 13.85 10.54
C LEU A 320 17.55 15.35 10.46
N PRO A 321 16.60 15.75 9.58
CA PRO A 321 15.91 14.88 8.63
C PRO A 321 16.83 14.41 7.49
N GLN A 322 16.55 13.23 6.93
CA GLN A 322 17.29 12.61 5.82
C GLN A 322 16.36 12.39 4.63
N GLN A 323 16.69 12.97 3.47
CA GLN A 323 15.94 12.77 2.22
C GLN A 323 16.13 11.36 1.66
N ILE A 324 15.03 10.76 1.22
CA ILE A 324 14.94 9.55 0.42
C ILE A 324 14.38 9.96 -0.94
N ALA A 325 15.21 9.88 -1.99
CA ALA A 325 14.89 10.44 -3.29
C ALA A 325 14.14 9.45 -4.21
N THR A 326 13.04 8.94 -3.68
CA THR A 326 12.08 8.08 -4.38
C THR A 326 10.73 8.14 -3.66
N ASN A 327 9.70 7.68 -4.34
CA ASN A 327 8.38 7.44 -3.78
C ASN A 327 8.18 5.99 -3.33
N LEU A 328 9.15 5.10 -3.57
CA LEU A 328 9.08 3.68 -3.20
C LEU A 328 10.40 3.21 -2.59
N PHE A 329 10.35 2.75 -1.35
CA PHE A 329 11.51 2.21 -0.65
C PHE A 329 11.09 1.21 0.42
N THR A 330 12.06 0.48 0.94
CA THR A 330 11.87 -0.47 2.03
C THR A 330 12.63 -0.01 3.26
N LEU A 331 11.93 0.05 4.39
CA LEU A 331 12.48 0.28 5.71
C LEU A 331 12.52 -1.04 6.48
N SER A 332 13.57 -1.27 7.23
CA SER A 332 13.68 -2.46 8.09
C SER A 332 14.23 -2.12 9.46
N LEU A 333 13.67 -2.76 10.48
CA LEU A 333 14.16 -2.73 11.85
C LEU A 333 14.86 -4.05 12.11
N TYR A 334 16.18 -4.02 12.25
CA TYR A 334 16.98 -5.21 12.53
C TYR A 334 17.22 -5.33 14.04
N GLN A 335 16.72 -6.43 14.62
CA GLN A 335 16.77 -6.74 16.05
C GLN A 335 16.48 -5.55 16.96
N ALA A 336 15.52 -4.72 16.56
CA ALA A 336 15.30 -3.40 17.11
C ALA A 336 13.82 -3.23 17.48
N GLU A 337 13.60 -2.45 18.52
CA GLU A 337 12.30 -1.85 18.81
C GLU A 337 12.49 -0.35 18.72
N ALA A 338 11.85 0.28 17.73
CA ALA A 338 12.04 1.69 17.45
C ALA A 338 10.77 2.37 16.94
N TYR A 339 10.68 3.65 17.24
CA TYR A 339 9.78 4.57 16.57
C TYR A 339 10.47 5.20 15.38
N VAL A 340 9.78 5.24 14.23
CA VAL A 340 10.29 5.90 13.01
C VAL A 340 9.22 6.85 12.47
N GLY A 341 9.62 8.09 12.21
CA GLY A 341 8.81 9.10 11.54
C GLY A 341 9.25 9.27 10.08
N ILE A 342 8.26 9.33 9.19
CA ILE A 342 8.40 9.59 7.76
C ILE A 342 7.48 10.74 7.40
N ILE A 343 8.04 11.80 6.81
CA ILE A 343 7.29 12.93 6.29
C ILE A 343 7.53 13.07 4.80
N THR A 344 6.59 13.69 4.10
CA THR A 344 6.64 13.88 2.64
C THR A 344 6.90 15.33 2.25
N ARG A 345 6.79 16.24 3.21
CA ARG A 345 7.14 17.66 3.09
C ARG A 345 8.62 17.86 3.39
N SER A 346 9.28 18.78 2.69
CA SER A 346 10.73 19.06 2.83
C SER A 346 11.14 19.67 4.17
N GLN A 347 10.25 19.70 5.17
CA GLN A 347 10.44 20.44 6.42
C GLN A 347 11.76 20.06 7.07
N GLY A 348 12.67 21.04 7.13
CA GLY A 348 13.97 20.91 7.76
C GLY A 348 15.08 20.29 6.90
N TRP A 349 14.82 19.59 5.78
CA TRP A 349 15.89 19.00 4.96
C TRP A 349 16.83 20.07 4.38
N SER A 350 16.25 21.12 3.79
CA SER A 350 17.00 22.23 3.22
C SER A 350 17.60 23.17 4.26
N ASN A 351 17.27 22.99 5.55
CA ASN A 351 17.71 23.91 6.60
C ASN A 351 19.00 23.39 7.22
N GLY A 352 20.12 24.01 6.84
CA GLY A 352 21.43 23.75 7.43
C GLY A 352 21.60 24.48 8.77
N ALA A 353 22.33 23.85 9.68
CA ALA A 353 22.85 24.47 10.90
C ALA A 353 24.17 23.78 11.27
N PRO A 354 25.10 24.48 11.94
CA PRO A 354 26.31 23.86 12.48
C PRO A 354 25.98 22.60 13.32
N GLY A 355 26.78 21.55 13.16
CA GLY A 355 26.56 20.23 13.75
C GLY A 355 25.71 19.29 12.90
N ARG A 356 25.05 19.78 11.84
CA ARG A 356 24.29 18.94 10.91
C ARG A 356 25.23 18.09 10.07
N THR A 357 24.85 16.84 9.89
CA THR A 357 25.48 15.87 8.99
C THR A 357 24.41 15.23 8.11
N GLY A 358 24.80 14.56 7.04
CA GLY A 358 23.87 13.76 6.25
C GLY A 358 24.49 13.20 4.99
N THR A 359 23.70 12.44 4.24
CA THR A 359 24.12 11.84 2.98
C THR A 359 23.16 12.24 1.87
N ILE A 360 23.66 12.71 0.75
CA ILE A 360 22.91 12.97 -0.47
C ILE A 360 23.13 11.80 -1.42
N ILE A 361 22.06 11.11 -1.79
CA ILE A 361 22.08 9.90 -2.62
C ILE A 361 21.26 10.17 -3.87
N SER A 362 21.83 9.89 -5.04
CA SER A 362 21.15 10.08 -6.33
C SER A 362 19.84 9.28 -6.41
N PRO A 363 18.76 9.84 -7.00
CA PRO A 363 17.50 9.11 -7.19
C PRO A 363 17.64 7.79 -7.98
N SER A 364 18.65 7.68 -8.85
CA SER A 364 18.91 6.47 -9.63
C SER A 364 19.35 5.26 -8.80
N LEU A 365 19.91 5.48 -7.61
CA LEU A 365 20.19 4.41 -6.64
C LEU A 365 18.93 3.99 -5.88
N TRP A 366 18.01 4.93 -5.67
CA TRP A 366 16.73 4.67 -5.02
C TRP A 366 15.73 3.95 -5.94
N SER A 367 15.77 4.25 -7.24
CA SER A 367 14.85 3.73 -8.25
C SER A 367 15.61 3.06 -9.41
N PRO A 368 16.36 1.97 -9.15
CA PRO A 368 17.30 1.38 -10.11
C PRO A 368 16.65 0.79 -11.37
N LYS A 369 15.33 0.54 -11.34
CA LYS A 369 14.53 0.01 -12.46
C LYS A 369 13.78 1.10 -13.26
N THR A 370 13.89 2.36 -12.85
CA THR A 370 13.10 3.46 -13.41
C THR A 370 14.00 4.42 -14.16
N VAL A 371 13.58 4.84 -15.36
CA VAL A 371 14.19 5.97 -16.05
C VAL A 371 13.60 7.25 -15.48
N LEU A 372 14.47 8.08 -14.91
CA LEU A 372 14.12 9.36 -14.31
C LEU A 372 14.06 10.43 -15.39
N THR A 373 12.93 11.14 -15.49
CA THR A 373 12.73 12.18 -16.50
C THR A 373 13.29 13.53 -16.08
N ASP A 374 13.35 13.79 -14.77
CA ASP A 374 13.77 15.08 -14.22
C ASP A 374 15.18 15.00 -13.64
N SER A 375 15.94 16.08 -13.83
CA SER A 375 17.24 16.22 -13.15
C SER A 375 17.05 16.36 -11.66
N TYR A 376 17.96 15.76 -10.89
CA TYR A 376 17.96 15.89 -9.44
C TYR A 376 18.59 17.22 -9.03
N PHE A 377 17.96 17.90 -8.08
CA PHE A 377 18.47 19.10 -7.44
C PHE A 377 18.11 19.12 -5.97
N THR A 378 19.07 19.49 -5.11
CA THR A 378 18.82 19.81 -3.72
C THR A 378 19.69 20.99 -3.29
N ASN A 379 19.21 21.76 -2.31
CA ASN A 379 19.92 22.92 -1.79
C ASN A 379 19.75 22.98 -0.27
N ILE A 380 20.87 23.04 0.44
CA ILE A 380 20.91 23.17 1.90
C ILE A 380 21.41 24.58 2.21
N THR A 381 20.62 25.36 2.93
CA THR A 381 20.86 26.78 3.24
C THR A 381 21.03 27.00 4.73
N THR A 382 21.96 27.87 5.11
CA THR A 382 22.19 28.30 6.51
C THR A 382 21.83 29.77 6.68
N SER A 383 21.46 30.19 7.89
CA SER A 383 21.12 31.59 8.19
C SER A 383 22.34 32.52 8.21
N SER A 384 23.52 31.98 8.50
CA SER A 384 24.80 32.67 8.50
C SER A 384 25.81 31.89 7.67
N THR A 385 26.91 32.55 7.31
CA THR A 385 28.03 31.89 6.64
C THR A 385 28.52 30.76 7.53
N SER A 386 28.52 29.54 7.00
CA SER A 386 28.94 28.32 7.69
C SER A 386 30.00 27.61 6.86
N ARG A 387 30.73 26.72 7.50
CA ARG A 387 31.73 25.88 6.84
C ARG A 387 31.05 24.60 6.37
N PHE A 388 30.90 24.45 5.07
CA PHE A 388 30.40 23.22 4.45
C PHE A 388 31.58 22.29 4.16
N VAL A 389 31.50 21.07 4.68
CA VAL A 389 32.44 19.99 4.39
C VAL A 389 31.68 18.89 3.67
N PHE A 390 32.17 18.43 2.53
CA PHE A 390 31.51 17.36 1.79
C PHE A 390 32.52 16.42 1.12
N ASN A 391 32.12 15.16 0.93
CA ASN A 391 32.95 14.12 0.35
C ASN A 391 32.12 13.26 -0.61
N ILE A 392 32.52 13.21 -1.88
CA ILE A 392 31.91 12.32 -2.86
C ILE A 392 32.48 10.91 -2.65
N LYS A 393 31.74 10.08 -1.93
CA LYS A 393 32.10 8.67 -1.67
C LYS A 393 32.13 7.87 -2.97
N SER A 394 31.16 8.11 -3.84
CA SER A 394 31.09 7.49 -5.15
C SER A 394 30.34 8.40 -6.11
N VAL A 395 30.87 8.56 -7.33
CA VAL A 395 30.14 9.06 -8.48
C VAL A 395 30.42 8.14 -9.66
N VAL A 396 29.36 7.68 -10.30
CA VAL A 396 29.41 6.82 -11.48
C VAL A 396 28.73 7.57 -12.61
N ILE A 397 29.44 7.75 -13.72
CA ILE A 397 28.94 8.33 -14.96
C ILE A 397 29.04 7.23 -16.02
N GLY A 398 27.92 6.55 -16.27
CA GLY A 398 27.87 5.37 -17.12
C GLY A 398 27.68 5.65 -18.61
N ASN A 399 27.25 6.87 -18.97
CA ASN A 399 27.08 7.33 -20.35
C ASN A 399 27.71 8.72 -20.50
N ILE A 400 27.96 9.14 -21.74
CA ILE A 400 28.35 10.54 -22.02
C ILE A 400 27.14 11.45 -21.74
N GLY A 401 27.35 12.54 -21.01
CA GLY A 401 26.33 13.58 -20.80
C GLY A 401 25.94 13.84 -19.33
N PRO A 402 25.61 12.81 -18.53
CA PRO A 402 25.36 12.97 -17.10
C PRO A 402 26.52 13.67 -16.38
N LYS A 403 26.18 14.54 -15.44
CA LYS A 403 27.14 15.24 -14.60
C LYS A 403 26.61 15.48 -13.20
N LEU A 404 27.50 15.43 -12.24
CA LEU A 404 27.27 15.85 -10.86
C LEU A 404 27.94 17.20 -10.65
N ARG A 405 27.22 18.19 -10.14
CA ARG A 405 27.79 19.48 -9.73
C ARG A 405 27.37 19.80 -8.30
N VAL A 406 28.36 20.12 -7.46
CA VAL A 406 28.17 20.57 -6.08
C VAL A 406 28.73 21.96 -5.97
N GLU A 407 27.97 22.90 -5.43
CA GLU A 407 28.40 24.28 -5.25
C GLU A 407 28.15 24.77 -3.84
N VAL A 408 29.10 25.50 -3.29
CA VAL A 408 28.98 26.20 -2.02
C VAL A 408 29.20 27.68 -2.27
N GLY A 409 28.29 28.52 -1.80
CA GLY A 409 28.42 29.96 -2.01
C GLY A 409 27.60 30.80 -1.06
N SER A 410 27.71 32.11 -1.23
CA SER A 410 26.92 33.12 -0.54
C SER A 410 26.34 34.11 -1.55
N SER A 411 25.23 34.77 -1.20
CA SER A 411 24.66 35.83 -2.05
C SER A 411 25.71 36.90 -2.35
N GLY A 412 25.83 37.31 -3.62
CA GLY A 412 26.80 38.33 -4.07
C GLY A 412 28.26 37.86 -4.18
N SER A 413 28.54 36.58 -3.97
CA SER A 413 29.89 36.00 -4.13
C SER A 413 29.93 34.92 -5.21
N THR A 414 31.08 34.74 -5.86
CA THR A 414 31.28 33.61 -6.79
C THR A 414 31.33 32.31 -5.99
N PRO A 415 30.47 31.32 -6.27
CA PRO A 415 30.47 30.07 -5.54
C PRO A 415 31.71 29.23 -5.85
N MET A 416 32.16 28.46 -4.86
CA MET A 416 33.08 27.35 -5.06
C MET A 416 32.30 26.17 -5.61
N GLY A 417 32.67 25.67 -6.80
CA GLY A 417 31.98 24.57 -7.45
C GLY A 417 32.93 23.41 -7.78
N VAL A 418 32.44 22.19 -7.63
CA VAL A 418 33.09 20.97 -8.13
C VAL A 418 32.13 20.28 -9.10
N GLU A 419 32.63 19.91 -10.28
CA GLU A 419 31.85 19.19 -11.30
C GLU A 419 32.54 17.86 -11.63
N PHE A 420 31.74 16.80 -11.74
CA PHE A 420 32.16 15.47 -12.17
C PHE A 420 31.41 15.09 -13.43
N THR A 421 32.14 14.95 -14.53
CA THR A 421 31.68 14.40 -15.80
C THR A 421 32.19 12.98 -16.05
N ASN A 422 33.02 12.47 -15.14
CA ASN A 422 33.59 11.13 -15.15
C ASN A 422 33.37 10.44 -13.80
N SER A 423 33.47 9.12 -13.78
CA SER A 423 33.36 8.33 -12.54
C SER A 423 34.55 8.58 -11.60
N ALA A 424 34.29 8.68 -10.30
CA ALA A 424 35.30 8.83 -9.26
C ALA A 424 34.84 8.18 -7.94
N LYS A 425 35.77 7.83 -7.07
CA LYS A 425 35.50 7.26 -5.74
C LYS A 425 36.32 8.00 -4.69
N ASN A 426 35.73 8.21 -3.52
CA ASN A 426 36.35 8.83 -2.34
C ASN A 426 37.24 10.03 -2.70
N THR A 427 36.63 11.12 -3.16
CA THR A 427 37.35 12.28 -3.70
C THR A 427 38.10 13.12 -2.65
N GLY A 428 38.12 12.65 -1.40
CA GLY A 428 38.56 13.38 -0.23
C GLY A 428 37.56 14.47 0.16
N ASP A 429 37.78 15.03 1.35
CA ASP A 429 36.93 16.10 1.87
C ASP A 429 37.21 17.40 1.12
N LYS A 430 36.13 18.07 0.72
CA LYS A 430 36.13 19.40 0.13
C LYS A 430 35.50 20.34 1.13
N VAL A 431 36.05 21.53 1.24
CA VAL A 431 35.64 22.53 2.23
C VAL A 431 35.41 23.86 1.53
N ALA A 432 34.29 24.49 1.82
CA ALA A 432 34.03 25.87 1.42
C ALA A 432 33.17 26.60 2.45
N MET A 433 33.30 27.92 2.45
CA MET A 433 32.48 28.82 3.26
C MET A 433 31.32 29.33 2.41
N GLY A 434 30.11 29.30 2.96
CA GLY A 434 28.94 29.77 2.23
C GLY A 434 27.71 29.90 3.12
N THR A 435 26.63 30.44 2.57
CA THR A 435 25.29 30.37 3.15
C THR A 435 24.43 29.27 2.51
N TYR A 436 24.95 28.57 1.50
CA TYR A 436 24.28 27.44 0.89
C TYR A 436 25.25 26.41 0.31
N MET A 437 24.76 25.17 0.18
CA MET A 437 25.34 24.10 -0.64
C MET A 437 24.26 23.54 -1.57
N SER A 438 24.45 23.70 -2.88
CA SER A 438 23.59 23.13 -3.91
C SER A 438 24.22 21.86 -4.48
N THR A 439 23.39 20.89 -4.83
CA THR A 439 23.82 19.66 -5.51
C THR A 439 22.85 19.39 -6.64
N SER A 440 23.40 19.23 -7.85
CA SER A 440 22.65 18.91 -9.05
C SER A 440 23.23 17.68 -9.74
N PHE A 441 22.35 16.84 -10.26
CA PHE A 441 22.73 15.61 -10.96
C PHE A 441 21.78 15.31 -12.11
N THR A 442 22.34 15.08 -13.29
CA THR A 442 21.56 14.87 -14.53
C THR A 442 21.50 13.40 -14.96
N GLY A 443 22.02 12.47 -14.16
CA GLY A 443 21.92 11.04 -14.45
C GLY A 443 20.49 10.53 -14.30
N SER A 444 19.96 9.95 -15.38
CA SER A 444 18.56 9.53 -15.49
C SER A 444 18.33 8.03 -15.29
N THR A 445 19.38 7.22 -15.20
CA THR A 445 19.28 5.75 -15.11
C THR A 445 20.23 5.21 -14.04
N SER A 446 20.06 3.95 -13.65
CA SER A 446 20.95 3.25 -12.72
C SER A 446 22.41 3.15 -13.20
N ALA A 447 22.68 3.38 -14.49
CA ALA A 447 24.04 3.46 -15.03
C ALA A 447 24.82 4.68 -14.51
N SER A 448 24.15 5.72 -14.03
CA SER A 448 24.80 6.90 -13.44
C SER A 448 24.25 7.18 -12.05
N SER A 449 25.11 7.35 -11.06
CA SER A 449 24.72 7.52 -9.66
C SER A 449 25.75 8.31 -8.86
N PHE A 450 25.37 8.80 -7.69
CA PHE A 450 26.33 9.32 -6.72
C PHE A 450 25.87 9.14 -5.27
N ILE A 451 26.84 9.12 -4.36
CA ILE A 451 26.68 9.16 -2.92
C ILE A 451 27.66 10.20 -2.38
N MET A 452 27.14 11.20 -1.67
CA MET A 452 27.91 12.27 -1.06
C MET A 452 27.56 12.39 0.42
N ASP A 453 28.57 12.40 1.29
CA ASP A 453 28.38 12.78 2.69
C ASP A 453 28.68 14.26 2.86
N PHE A 454 27.97 14.92 3.77
CA PHE A 454 28.23 16.31 4.14
C PHE A 454 28.15 16.53 5.65
N SER A 455 28.86 17.55 6.13
CA SER A 455 28.71 18.15 7.45
C SER A 455 28.72 19.69 7.33
N ILE A 456 28.04 20.33 8.27
CA ILE A 456 28.02 21.78 8.43
C ILE A 456 28.69 22.10 9.76
N GLU A 457 29.74 22.89 9.70
CA GLU A 457 30.55 23.29 10.85
C GLU A 457 30.40 24.80 11.09
N GLU A 458 30.71 25.22 12.32
CA GLU A 458 30.77 26.65 12.63
C GLU A 458 31.83 27.34 11.77
N SER A 459 31.56 28.59 11.40
CA SER A 459 32.58 29.44 10.78
C SER A 459 33.58 29.87 11.84
N ILE A 460 34.64 29.09 12.03
CA ILE A 460 35.77 29.56 12.84
C ILE A 460 36.54 30.57 11.98
N GLU A 461 36.56 31.83 12.40
CA GLU A 461 37.48 32.82 11.84
C GLU A 461 38.92 32.39 12.18
N THR A 462 39.54 31.57 11.35
CA THR A 462 40.99 31.45 11.36
C THR A 462 41.55 32.68 10.66
N SER A 463 42.21 33.56 11.42
CA SER A 463 42.81 34.83 11.00
C SER A 463 44.02 34.65 10.08
N THR A 464 43.89 33.89 9.00
CA THR A 464 44.87 33.83 7.92
C THR A 464 44.16 34.09 6.61
N LYS A 465 44.23 35.35 6.15
CA LYS A 465 43.97 35.73 4.76
C LYS A 465 44.92 34.93 3.86
N ALA A 466 44.48 33.78 3.38
CA ALA A 466 45.12 33.09 2.27
C ALA A 466 44.32 33.42 1.00
N SER A 467 45.00 34.13 0.10
CA SER A 467 44.54 34.55 -1.21
C SER A 467 43.90 33.40 -1.98
N ALA A 468 42.73 33.64 -2.58
CA ALA A 468 42.10 32.72 -3.52
C ALA A 468 43.07 32.40 -4.68
N SER A 469 43.62 31.19 -4.68
CA SER A 469 44.25 30.59 -5.84
C SER A 469 43.20 29.73 -6.54
N LEU A 470 42.83 30.12 -7.76
CA LEU A 470 42.06 29.30 -8.69
C LEU A 470 42.87 28.04 -9.00
N ILE A 471 42.43 26.89 -8.50
CA ILE A 471 42.92 25.59 -8.96
C ILE A 471 41.75 24.83 -9.59
N THR A 472 41.61 24.98 -10.90
CA THR A 472 40.76 24.16 -11.75
C THR A 472 41.47 22.82 -11.97
N PHE A 473 41.16 21.78 -11.19
CA PHE A 473 41.63 20.43 -11.49
C PHE A 473 40.64 19.73 -12.43
N SER A 474 40.92 19.79 -13.73
CA SER A 474 40.39 18.82 -14.68
C SER A 474 41.21 17.53 -14.54
N VAL A 475 40.67 16.50 -13.89
CA VAL A 475 41.32 15.18 -13.85
C VAL A 475 41.05 14.47 -15.17
N VAL A 476 42.03 14.51 -16.08
CA VAL A 476 42.10 13.64 -17.27
C VAL A 476 42.96 12.44 -16.90
N THR A 477 42.36 11.26 -16.82
CA THR A 477 43.11 10.00 -16.67
C THR A 477 43.44 9.45 -18.05
N LEU A 478 44.73 9.43 -18.39
CA LEU A 478 45.24 8.82 -19.63
C LEU A 478 45.23 7.29 -19.45
N VAL A 479 44.45 6.57 -20.27
CA VAL A 479 44.54 5.11 -20.36
C VAL A 479 45.75 4.78 -21.23
N LEU A 480 46.84 4.29 -20.62
CA LEU A 480 47.90 3.61 -21.36
C LEU A 480 47.43 2.20 -21.71
N VAL A 481 47.17 1.99 -23.00
CA VAL A 481 47.06 0.67 -23.62
C VAL A 481 48.48 0.13 -23.74
N ASN A 482 48.81 -0.97 -23.06
CA ASN A 482 49.97 -1.77 -23.40
C ASN A 482 49.53 -2.90 -24.34
N LEU A 483 49.92 -2.75 -25.61
CA LEU A 483 50.17 -3.84 -26.54
C LEU A 483 51.46 -4.54 -26.10
N LEU A 484 51.33 -5.80 -25.69
CA LEU A 484 52.21 -6.92 -26.04
C LEU A 484 51.48 -8.24 -25.72
#